data_AF-A0A7S2CYC4-F1
#
_entry.id   AF-A0A7S2CYC4-F1
#
_cell.length_a   1.000
_cell.length_b   1.000
_cell.length_c   1.000
_cell.angle_alpha   90.00
_cell.angle_beta   90.00
_cell.angle_gamma   90.00
#
_symmetry.space_group_name_H-M   'P 1'
#
loop_
_entity.id
_entity.type
_entity.pdbx_description
1 polymer ?
#
loop_
_entity_poly.entity_id
_entity_poly.type
_entity_poly.pdbx_seq_one_letter_code
_entity_poly.pdbx_strand_id
1 'polypeptide(L)'
;EGVHVTPSTVEGVECESAEWRIGHLSAKLKGCMGRALVSSPFTAFGLEDLRLMVFPDGKEVAKGPRSRRQKEAYAKKVNEGPLDGCLKLKVPECPAPHTLEYYLKIGDVRKGPFKH
;
A
#
# COMPACT_ATOMS: atom_id res chain seq x y z
N GLU A 1 -3.66 -6.08 -13.09
CA GLU A 1 -4.19 -5.48 -11.84
C GLU A 1 -3.67 -4.06 -11.75
N GLY A 2 -4.56 -3.10 -11.51
CA GLY A 2 -4.22 -1.68 -11.44
C GLY A 2 -4.94 -1.02 -10.27
N VAL A 3 -4.64 0.26 -10.05
CA VAL A 3 -5.39 1.10 -9.13
C VAL A 3 -6.55 1.71 -9.91
N HIS A 4 -7.75 1.64 -9.33
CA HIS A 4 -8.95 2.26 -9.89
C HIS A 4 -9.27 3.52 -9.10
N VAL A 5 -9.30 4.66 -9.77
CA VAL A 5 -9.61 5.95 -9.17
C VAL A 5 -11.06 6.31 -9.51
N THR A 6 -11.83 6.71 -8.50
CA THR A 6 -13.24 7.06 -8.64
C THR A 6 -13.57 8.28 -7.80
N PRO A 7 -14.49 9.16 -8.24
CA PRO A 7 -15.03 10.22 -7.40
C PRO A 7 -15.68 9.62 -6.14
N SER A 8 -15.54 10.31 -5.02
CA SER A 8 -16.05 9.86 -3.72
C SER A 8 -16.33 11.05 -2.80
N THR A 9 -16.86 10.78 -1.62
CA THR A 9 -17.11 11.79 -0.59
C THR A 9 -16.74 11.21 0.77
N VAL A 10 -15.92 11.94 1.53
CA VAL A 10 -15.56 11.59 2.90
C VAL A 10 -15.95 12.75 3.80
N GLU A 11 -16.83 12.49 4.77
CA GLU A 11 -17.27 13.49 5.76
C GLU A 11 -17.87 14.76 5.11
N GLY A 12 -18.55 14.58 3.97
CA GLY A 12 -19.17 15.67 3.20
C GLY A 12 -18.21 16.44 2.29
N VAL A 13 -16.92 16.09 2.27
CA VAL A 13 -15.90 16.67 1.39
C VAL A 13 -15.75 15.80 0.15
N GLU A 14 -15.87 16.41 -1.04
CA GLU A 14 -15.59 15.72 -2.30
C GLU A 14 -14.13 15.28 -2.33
N CYS A 15 -13.92 14.00 -2.61
CA CYS A 15 -12.62 13.39 -2.67
C CYS A 15 -12.50 12.44 -3.89
N GLU A 16 -11.32 11.89 -4.14
CA GLU A 16 -11.09 10.79 -5.07
C GLU A 16 -10.63 9.58 -4.27
N SER A 17 -11.22 8.42 -4.57
CA SER A 17 -10.90 7.15 -3.95
C SER A 17 -10.08 6.30 -4.92
N ALA A 18 -8.84 6.02 -4.55
CA ALA A 18 -7.94 5.14 -5.28
C ALA A 18 -7.92 3.74 -4.65
N GLU A 19 -8.54 2.76 -5.32
CA GLU A 19 -8.65 1.38 -4.83
C GLU A 19 -7.68 0.45 -5.56
N TRP A 20 -6.88 -0.29 -4.81
CA TRP A 20 -5.99 -1.32 -5.34
C TRP A 20 -6.39 -2.71 -4.86
N ARG A 21 -6.94 -3.51 -5.79
CA ARG A 21 -7.23 -4.93 -5.55
C ARG A 21 -6.03 -5.78 -5.92
N ILE A 22 -5.51 -6.52 -4.94
CA ILE A 22 -4.37 -7.41 -5.11
C ILE A 22 -4.87 -8.86 -5.14
N GLY A 23 -4.98 -9.44 -6.33
CA GLY A 23 -5.28 -10.85 -6.52
C GLY A 23 -4.09 -11.73 -6.11
N HIS A 24 -4.40 -12.93 -5.62
CA HIS A 24 -3.40 -13.91 -5.17
C HIS A 24 -2.37 -13.33 -4.18
N LEU A 25 -2.84 -12.50 -3.24
CA LEU A 25 -2.01 -11.74 -2.30
C LEU A 25 -0.92 -12.61 -1.64
N SER A 26 -1.27 -13.77 -1.07
CA SER A 26 -0.31 -14.66 -0.41
C SER A 26 0.80 -15.14 -1.35
N ALA A 27 0.48 -15.45 -2.61
CA ALA A 27 1.49 -15.85 -3.60
C ALA A 27 2.43 -14.68 -3.94
N LYS A 28 1.88 -13.48 -4.13
CA LYS A 28 2.66 -12.27 -4.41
C LYS A 28 3.57 -11.90 -3.24
N LEU A 29 3.05 -11.93 -2.02
CA LEU A 29 3.83 -11.68 -0.80
C LEU A 29 4.99 -12.67 -0.67
N LYS A 30 4.75 -13.97 -0.90
CA LYS A 30 5.81 -14.99 -0.93
C LYS A 30 6.87 -14.70 -2.00
N GLY A 31 6.45 -14.34 -3.21
CA GLY A 31 7.35 -14.01 -4.33
C GLY A 31 8.19 -12.75 -4.09
N CYS A 32 7.64 -11.75 -3.40
CA CYS A 32 8.36 -10.52 -3.08
C CYS A 32 9.40 -10.70 -1.96
N MET A 33 9.34 -11.81 -1.21
CA MET A 33 10.29 -12.15 -0.16
C MET A 33 10.50 -10.98 0.80
N GLY A 34 9.43 -10.54 1.46
CA GLY A 34 9.48 -9.43 2.42
C GLY A 34 9.61 -8.03 1.81
N ARG A 35 9.90 -7.89 0.51
CA ARG A 35 9.89 -6.57 -0.15
C ARG A 35 8.47 -6.05 -0.31
N ALA A 36 8.35 -4.73 -0.44
CA ALA A 36 7.07 -4.09 -0.68
C ALA A 36 6.43 -4.57 -1.99
N LEU A 37 5.12 -4.83 -1.94
CA LEU A 37 4.30 -4.85 -3.14
C LEU A 37 4.01 -3.40 -3.52
N VAL A 38 4.19 -3.06 -4.78
CA VAL A 38 3.97 -1.71 -5.31
C VAL A 38 2.92 -1.79 -6.40
N SER A 39 1.94 -0.90 -6.36
CA SER A 39 0.92 -0.80 -7.40
C SER A 39 1.52 -0.28 -8.71
N SER A 40 0.77 -0.45 -9.80
CA SER A 40 0.96 0.40 -10.98
C SER A 40 0.81 1.88 -10.58
N PRO A 41 1.53 2.79 -11.24
CA PRO A 41 1.34 4.23 -11.01
C PRO A 41 -0.09 4.64 -11.38
N PHE A 42 -0.61 5.65 -10.70
CA PHE A 42 -1.92 6.21 -10.97
C PHE A 42 -1.92 7.73 -10.77
N THR A 43 -2.95 8.38 -11.29
CA THR A 43 -3.18 9.81 -11.14
C THR A 43 -4.42 10.03 -10.29
N ALA A 44 -4.32 10.91 -9.30
CA ALA A 44 -5.47 11.36 -8.50
C ALA A 44 -5.25 12.81 -8.09
N PHE A 45 -6.30 13.64 -8.09
CA PHE A 45 -6.25 15.07 -7.79
C PHE A 45 -5.22 15.86 -8.61
N GLY A 46 -5.00 15.45 -9.86
CA GLY A 46 -3.98 16.05 -10.72
C GLY A 46 -2.54 15.73 -10.32
N LEU A 47 -2.31 14.91 -9.30
CA LEU A 47 -0.98 14.39 -8.94
C LEU A 47 -0.70 13.11 -9.72
N GLU A 48 0.43 13.08 -10.41
CA GLU A 48 0.86 11.97 -11.26
C GLU A 48 1.87 11.04 -10.56
N ASP A 49 2.06 9.83 -11.11
CA ASP A 49 2.97 8.77 -10.62
C ASP A 49 2.77 8.41 -9.12
N LEU A 50 1.56 8.60 -8.59
CA LEU A 50 1.19 8.11 -7.27
C LEU A 50 1.26 6.58 -7.22
N ARG A 51 1.68 6.02 -6.09
CA ARG A 51 1.76 4.57 -5.91
C ARG A 51 1.30 4.14 -4.52
N LEU A 52 0.53 3.06 -4.47
CA LEU A 52 0.22 2.37 -3.23
C LEU A 52 1.27 1.29 -2.98
N MET A 53 1.73 1.19 -1.73
CA MET A 53 2.79 0.26 -1.33
C MET A 53 2.35 -0.54 -0.11
N VAL A 54 2.38 -1.87 -0.22
CA VAL A 54 2.13 -2.79 0.90
C VAL A 54 3.46 -3.37 1.37
N PHE A 55 3.85 -3.08 2.61
CA PHE A 55 5.07 -3.59 3.23
C PHE A 55 4.74 -4.75 4.18
N PRO A 56 5.09 -6.00 3.83
CA PRO A 56 5.06 -7.10 4.79
C PRO A 56 6.17 -6.92 5.83
N ASP A 57 5.87 -7.17 7.11
CA ASP A 57 6.69 -6.90 8.30
C ASP A 57 6.76 -5.43 8.73
N GLY A 58 6.00 -4.52 8.10
CA GLY A 58 5.87 -3.11 8.49
C GLY A 58 7.14 -2.25 8.38
N LYS A 59 8.28 -2.85 8.02
CA LYS A 59 9.58 -2.20 7.91
C LYS A 59 9.81 -1.66 6.50
N GLU A 60 10.23 -0.40 6.43
CA GLU A 60 10.46 0.33 5.18
C GLU A 60 11.66 -0.21 4.39
N VAL A 61 12.66 -0.74 5.10
CA VAL A 61 13.85 -1.39 4.50
C VAL A 61 13.80 -2.86 4.84
N ALA A 62 12.84 -3.58 4.27
CA ALA A 62 12.79 -5.01 4.41
C ALA A 62 13.95 -5.65 3.64
N LYS A 63 15.05 -5.95 4.33
CA LYS A 63 16.05 -6.90 3.84
C LYS A 63 15.36 -8.27 3.83
N GLY A 64 14.87 -8.66 2.65
CA GLY A 64 14.15 -9.92 2.48
C GLY A 64 14.88 -11.13 3.08
N PRO A 65 14.17 -12.23 3.39
CA PRO A 65 14.77 -13.43 3.94
C PRO A 65 15.88 -13.96 3.04
N ARG A 66 17.11 -14.03 3.57
CA ARG A 66 18.31 -14.42 2.81
C ARG A 66 18.59 -15.92 2.91
N SER A 67 18.31 -16.52 4.06
CA SER A 67 18.49 -17.97 4.29
C SER A 67 17.23 -18.78 3.97
N ARG A 68 17.41 -20.08 3.69
CA ARG A 68 16.30 -21.03 3.47
C ARG A 68 15.31 -21.04 4.65
N ARG A 69 15.83 -21.12 5.88
CA ARG A 69 15.03 -21.08 7.12
C ARG A 69 14.19 -19.80 7.23
N GLN A 70 14.76 -18.64 6.87
CA GLN A 70 14.02 -17.37 6.88
C GLN A 70 12.93 -17.33 5.80
N LYS A 71 13.16 -17.93 4.63
CA LYS A 71 12.16 -18.02 3.55
C LYS A 71 10.99 -18.91 3.96
N GLU A 72 11.28 -20.07 4.55
CA GLU A 72 10.26 -21.00 5.07
C GLU A 72 9.45 -20.35 6.20
N ALA A 73 10.10 -19.68 7.16
CA ALA A 73 9.43 -18.95 8.22
C ALA A 73 8.53 -17.81 7.70
N TYR A 74 9.00 -17.06 6.70
CA TYR A 74 8.21 -16.02 6.05
C TYR A 74 7.01 -16.61 5.29
N ALA A 75 7.20 -17.69 4.53
CA ALA A 75 6.11 -18.36 3.84
C ALA A 75 5.04 -18.87 4.82
N LYS A 76 5.47 -19.38 5.99
CA LYS A 76 4.58 -19.75 7.09
C LYS A 76 3.76 -18.55 7.57
N LYS A 77 4.39 -17.41 7.89
CA LYS A 77 3.67 -16.18 8.29
C LYS A 77 2.66 -15.72 7.25
N VAL A 78 3.00 -15.79 5.95
CA VAL A 78 2.10 -15.36 4.88
C VAL A 78 0.89 -16.29 4.70
N ASN A 79 1.03 -17.59 4.98
CA ASN A 79 -0.07 -18.54 4.84
C ASN A 79 -0.91 -18.67 6.13
N GLU A 80 -0.27 -18.69 7.29
CA GLU A 80 -0.88 -19.05 8.58
C GLU A 80 -1.01 -17.85 9.53
N GLY A 81 -0.28 -16.76 9.28
CA GLY A 81 -0.24 -15.61 10.17
C GLY A 81 0.57 -15.86 11.47
N PRO A 82 0.61 -14.85 12.36
CA PRO A 82 0.27 -13.45 12.07
C PRO A 82 1.27 -12.84 11.08
N LEU A 83 0.76 -12.01 10.17
CA LEU A 83 1.56 -11.21 9.25
C LEU A 83 1.32 -9.74 9.57
N ASP A 84 2.31 -9.09 10.18
CA ASP A 84 2.30 -7.66 10.34
C ASP A 84 2.56 -6.98 8.99
N GLY A 85 1.92 -5.85 8.74
CA GLY A 85 2.15 -5.08 7.53
C GLY A 85 1.57 -3.68 7.58
N CYS A 86 1.99 -2.84 6.65
CA CYS A 86 1.43 -1.50 6.50
C CYS A 86 1.18 -1.16 5.04
N LEU A 87 0.17 -0.31 4.82
CA LEU A 87 -0.11 0.34 3.55
C LEU A 87 0.46 1.76 3.61
N LYS A 88 1.13 2.18 2.54
CA LYS A 88 1.65 3.54 2.37
C LYS A 88 1.23 4.10 1.02
N LEU A 89 1.03 5.41 0.96
CA LEU A 89 0.93 6.16 -0.28
C LEU A 89 2.29 6.80 -0.56
N LYS A 90 2.86 6.52 -1.73
CA LYS A 90 4.03 7.22 -2.24
C LYS A 90 3.56 8.35 -3.14
N VAL A 91 3.93 9.57 -2.76
CA VAL A 91 3.69 10.79 -3.52
C VAL A 91 5.05 11.25 -4.08
N PRO A 92 5.26 11.27 -5.40
CA PRO A 92 6.53 11.68 -5.98
C PRO A 92 6.81 13.18 -5.77
N GLU A 93 5.79 14.00 -6.00
CA GLU A 93 5.88 15.45 -5.91
C GLU A 93 4.51 16.01 -5.51
N CYS A 94 4.51 16.95 -4.55
CA CYS A 94 3.35 17.73 -4.17
C CYS A 94 3.80 19.20 -4.09
N PRO A 95 3.74 19.95 -5.21
CA PRO A 95 4.33 21.28 -5.26
C PRO A 95 3.53 22.27 -4.39
N ALA A 96 4.26 23.13 -3.68
CA ALA A 96 3.68 24.22 -2.91
C ALA A 96 2.78 25.12 -3.79
N PRO A 97 1.68 25.69 -3.26
CA PRO A 97 1.27 25.72 -1.85
C PRO A 97 0.36 24.54 -1.44
N HIS A 98 0.26 23.49 -2.24
CA HIS A 98 -0.69 22.40 -2.01
C HIS A 98 -0.21 21.48 -0.88
N THR A 99 -1.17 20.89 -0.15
CA THR A 99 -0.93 19.84 0.84
C THR A 99 -1.92 18.72 0.55
N LEU A 100 -1.43 17.49 0.44
CA LEU A 100 -2.29 16.33 0.22
C LEU A 100 -2.76 15.79 1.57
N GLU A 101 -4.07 15.89 1.85
CA GLU A 101 -4.70 15.21 2.97
C GLU A 101 -5.38 13.93 2.48
N TYR A 102 -5.12 12.80 3.15
CA TYR A 102 -5.65 11.51 2.70
C TYR A 102 -5.90 10.53 3.84
N TYR A 103 -6.80 9.59 3.59
CA TYR A 103 -7.06 8.43 4.45
C TYR A 103 -6.57 7.16 3.77
N LEU A 104 -6.09 6.21 4.55
CA LEU A 104 -5.76 4.86 4.08
C LEU A 104 -6.73 3.85 4.68
N LYS A 105 -7.19 2.90 3.86
CA LYS A 105 -8.13 1.86 4.25
C LYS A 105 -7.62 0.47 3.81
N ILE A 106 -7.71 -0.51 4.69
CA ILE A 106 -7.46 -1.94 4.40
C ILE A 106 -8.65 -2.73 4.95
N GLY A 107 -9.40 -3.42 4.08
CA GLY A 107 -10.67 -4.01 4.48
C GLY A 107 -11.58 -2.93 5.06
N ASP A 108 -12.11 -3.12 6.27
CA ASP A 108 -12.95 -2.13 6.94
C ASP A 108 -12.17 -1.16 7.85
N VAL A 109 -10.86 -1.36 7.99
CA VAL A 109 -10.03 -0.54 8.89
C VAL A 109 -9.53 0.69 8.16
N ARG A 110 -9.90 1.88 8.66
CA ARG A 110 -9.46 3.20 8.16
C ARG A 110 -8.51 3.88 9.13
N LYS A 111 -7.49 4.57 8.61
CA LYS A 111 -6.55 5.43 9.36
C LYS A 111 -6.31 6.73 8.61
N GLY A 112 -6.00 7.79 9.35
CA GLY A 112 -5.84 9.16 8.85
C GLY A 112 -6.67 10.16 9.67
N PRO A 113 -6.76 11.43 9.25
CA PRO A 113 -6.13 11.95 8.03
C PRO A 113 -4.60 12.02 8.16
N PHE A 114 -3.91 11.67 7.08
CA PHE A 114 -2.47 11.88 6.91
C PHE A 114 -2.25 13.12 6.04
N LYS A 115 -1.11 13.79 6.21
CA LYS A 115 -0.73 14.97 5.43
C LYS A 115 0.62 14.74 4.75
N HIS A 116 0.74 15.12 3.49
CA HIS A 116 1.98 15.15 2.72
C HIS A 116 2.18 16.54 2.11
#